data_AF-A0A0Q4IYN0-F1
#
_entry.id   AF-A0A0Q4IYN0-F1
#
_cell.length_a   1.000
_cell.length_b   1.000
_cell.length_c   1.000
_cell.angle_alpha   90.00
_cell.angle_beta   90.00
_cell.angle_gamma   90.00
#
_symmetry.space_group_name_H-M   'P 1'
#
loop_
_entity.id
_entity.type
_entity.pdbx_description
1 polymer ?
#
loop_
_entity_poly.entity_id
_entity_poly.type
_entity_poly.pdbx_seq_one_letter_code
_entity_poly.pdbx_strand_id
1 'polypeptide(L)'
;MVMPLVLLLAAPLLIQSQKPNGAVAQAPTPQAPSSQASTGPLAGGLFSAGQLRQRCLSNVPADASYCFAYITGVHDTVRAYEAWLNQREFCVPRHVPQGDLRQAFIDYLRDKPSDLSGEAASVVVVALKIRYACGSGPRGTPPAPSRSGKP
;
A
#
# COMPACT_ATOMS: atom_id res chain seq x y z
N MET A 1 -9.82 -35.08 -4.60
CA MET A 1 -10.05 -34.06 -5.65
C MET A 1 -8.70 -33.50 -6.04
N VAL A 2 -8.18 -33.94 -7.19
CA VAL A 2 -6.82 -33.65 -7.68
C VAL A 2 -6.99 -32.68 -8.85
N MET A 3 -6.42 -31.48 -8.77
CA MET A 3 -6.41 -30.52 -9.88
C MET A 3 -5.46 -31.01 -10.98
N PRO A 4 -5.84 -30.95 -12.27
CA PRO A 4 -4.95 -31.28 -13.35
C PRO A 4 -3.99 -30.12 -13.65
N LEU A 5 -2.73 -30.53 -13.76
CA LEU A 5 -1.57 -29.81 -14.27
C LEU A 5 -1.82 -29.37 -15.73
N VAL A 6 -2.00 -28.08 -15.98
CA VAL A 6 -2.04 -27.54 -17.35
C VAL A 6 -0.61 -27.21 -17.78
N LEU A 7 -0.08 -28.10 -18.62
CA LEU A 7 1.15 -27.98 -19.37
C LEU A 7 0.96 -26.91 -20.46
N LEU A 8 1.56 -25.73 -20.31
CA LEU A 8 1.65 -24.74 -21.40
C LEU A 8 2.98 -24.88 -22.13
N LEU A 9 2.85 -25.16 -23.43
CA LEU A 9 3.91 -25.41 -24.39
C LEU A 9 4.86 -24.22 -24.53
N ALA A 10 6.16 -24.53 -24.53
CA ALA A 10 7.23 -23.64 -24.97
C ALA A 10 7.14 -23.45 -26.50
N ALA A 11 7.01 -22.19 -26.95
CA ALA A 11 7.22 -21.82 -28.34
C ALA A 11 8.69 -21.37 -28.52
N PRO A 12 9.44 -21.94 -29.49
CA PRO A 12 10.80 -21.51 -29.78
C PRO A 12 10.79 -20.19 -30.56
N LEU A 13 11.32 -19.12 -29.95
CA LEU A 13 11.64 -17.87 -30.63
C LEU A 13 12.89 -18.07 -31.49
N LEU A 14 12.70 -18.05 -32.82
CA LEU A 14 13.76 -17.99 -33.82
C LEU A 14 14.57 -16.70 -33.66
N ILE A 15 15.84 -16.84 -33.28
CA ILE A 15 16.84 -15.76 -33.28
C ILE A 15 17.32 -15.59 -34.73
N GLN A 16 16.90 -14.50 -35.40
CA GLN A 16 17.55 -14.07 -36.64
C GLN A 16 18.85 -13.34 -36.31
N SER A 17 19.99 -13.90 -36.75
CA SER A 17 21.29 -13.22 -36.78
C SER A 17 21.26 -12.02 -37.72
N GLN A 18 21.30 -10.81 -37.17
CA GLN A 18 21.58 -9.60 -37.96
C GLN A 18 23.08 -9.30 -37.97
N LYS A 19 23.60 -9.10 -39.18
CA LYS A 19 24.99 -8.75 -39.51
C LYS A 19 25.21 -7.25 -39.22
N PRO A 20 26.19 -6.83 -38.40
CA PRO A 20 26.40 -5.41 -38.12
C PRO A 20 27.19 -4.77 -39.26
N ASN A 21 26.51 -4.01 -40.13
CA ASN A 21 27.16 -3.10 -41.07
C ASN A 21 26.61 -1.69 -40.81
N GLY A 22 27.49 -0.78 -40.40
CA GLY A 22 27.19 0.65 -40.38
C GLY A 22 27.59 1.30 -39.05
N ALA A 23 28.67 2.06 -39.07
CA ALA A 23 28.99 3.02 -38.03
C ALA A 23 27.85 4.04 -37.94
N VAL A 24 27.10 4.01 -36.84
CA VAL A 24 26.07 4.99 -36.54
C VAL A 24 26.72 6.13 -35.78
N ALA A 25 26.70 7.33 -36.36
CA ALA A 25 27.06 8.56 -35.68
C ALA A 25 26.18 8.72 -34.43
N GLN A 26 26.79 8.96 -33.27
CA GLN A 26 26.09 9.15 -32.00
C GLN A 26 25.30 10.45 -32.04
N ALA A 27 23.98 10.37 -32.02
CA ALA A 27 23.12 11.50 -31.70
C ALA A 27 23.23 11.83 -30.19
N PRO A 28 23.13 13.10 -29.78
CA PRO A 28 23.13 13.47 -28.36
C PRO A 28 21.94 12.83 -27.66
N THR A 29 22.22 12.03 -26.63
CA THR A 29 21.22 11.34 -25.82
C THR A 29 20.44 12.34 -24.95
N PRO A 30 19.09 12.27 -24.90
CA PRO A 30 18.31 12.95 -23.88
C PRO A 30 18.74 12.44 -22.50
N GLN A 31 19.30 13.31 -21.67
CA GLN A 31 19.64 12.96 -20.29
C GLN A 31 18.35 12.66 -19.53
N ALA A 32 18.22 11.42 -19.05
CA ALA A 32 17.15 11.07 -18.13
C ALA A 32 17.25 11.94 -16.85
N PRO A 33 16.13 12.44 -16.30
CA PRO A 33 16.17 13.20 -15.06
C PRO A 33 16.81 12.35 -13.97
N SER A 34 17.87 12.89 -13.37
CA SER A 34 18.61 12.23 -12.32
C SER A 34 17.69 12.02 -11.11
N SER A 35 17.46 10.76 -10.74
CA SER A 35 16.77 10.41 -9.50
C SER A 35 17.57 10.98 -8.32
N GLN A 36 17.20 12.15 -7.84
CA GLN A 36 17.74 12.69 -6.61
C GLN A 36 17.17 11.85 -5.45
N ALA A 37 17.99 10.96 -4.93
CA ALA A 37 17.72 10.31 -3.65
C ALA A 37 17.57 11.41 -2.59
N SER A 38 16.37 11.55 -2.03
CA SER A 38 16.10 12.55 -1.00
C SER A 38 16.94 12.25 0.24
N THR A 39 17.92 13.09 0.53
CA THR A 39 18.63 13.14 1.82
C THR A 39 17.75 13.82 2.87
N GLY A 40 16.59 13.21 3.16
CA GLY A 40 15.86 13.47 4.39
C GLY A 40 16.52 12.73 5.56
N PRO A 41 16.35 13.18 6.81
CA PRO A 41 17.12 12.67 7.94
C PRO A 41 16.93 11.15 8.10
N LEU A 42 18.00 10.41 7.83
CA LEU A 42 18.20 9.04 8.31
C LEU A 42 18.84 9.16 9.70
N ALA A 43 18.05 9.56 10.68
CA ALA A 43 18.54 9.83 12.04
C ALA A 43 17.97 8.81 13.02
N GLY A 44 18.30 7.52 12.89
CA GLY A 44 18.10 6.47 13.91
C GLY A 44 16.68 6.30 14.50
N GLY A 45 15.69 7.05 14.01
CA GLY A 45 14.34 7.14 14.52
C GLY A 45 13.40 6.42 13.58
N LEU A 46 12.48 5.68 14.18
CA LEU A 46 11.41 5.00 13.47
C LEU A 46 10.62 6.00 12.60
N PHE A 47 10.21 5.58 11.40
CA PHE A 47 9.28 6.36 10.59
C PHE A 47 7.98 6.54 11.38
N SER A 48 7.68 7.78 11.75
CA SER A 48 6.63 8.09 12.73
C SER A 48 5.25 8.21 12.10
N ALA A 49 4.21 7.97 12.89
CA ALA A 49 2.82 8.15 12.50
C ALA A 49 2.53 9.60 12.06
N GLY A 50 3.19 10.59 12.67
CA GLY A 50 3.12 11.99 12.26
C GLY A 50 3.67 12.23 10.85
N GLN A 51 4.82 11.63 10.51
CA GLN A 51 5.38 11.72 9.16
C GLN A 51 4.48 11.02 8.12
N LEU A 52 3.92 9.86 8.46
CA LEU A 52 2.96 9.19 7.57
C LEU A 52 1.69 10.06 7.40
N ARG A 53 1.15 10.63 8.47
CA ARG A 53 -0.02 11.52 8.42
C ARG A 53 0.23 12.74 7.53
N GLN A 54 1.40 13.35 7.60
CA GLN A 54 1.78 14.46 6.72
C GLN A 54 1.69 14.06 5.24
N ARG A 55 2.23 12.89 4.89
CA ARG A 55 2.12 12.36 3.51
C ARG A 55 0.67 12.09 3.13
N CYS A 56 -0.10 11.52 4.04
CA CYS A 56 -1.52 11.25 3.82
C CYS A 56 -2.38 12.50 3.63
N LEU A 57 -1.96 13.66 4.13
CA LEU A 57 -2.66 14.95 3.98
C LEU A 57 -2.08 15.82 2.86
N SER A 58 -0.97 15.40 2.25
CA SER A 58 -0.29 16.13 1.18
C SER A 58 -1.10 16.07 -0.12
N ASN A 59 -1.07 17.16 -0.89
CA ASN A 59 -1.60 17.22 -2.26
C ASN A 59 -0.54 16.83 -3.31
N VAL A 60 0.66 16.44 -2.88
CA VAL A 60 1.72 15.95 -3.78
C VAL A 60 1.42 14.50 -4.17
N PRO A 61 1.31 14.16 -5.47
CA PRO A 61 0.93 12.80 -5.90
C PRO A 61 1.85 11.70 -5.37
N ALA A 62 3.15 11.98 -5.24
CA ALA A 62 4.12 11.04 -4.70
C ALA A 62 3.86 10.73 -3.22
N ASP A 63 3.50 11.73 -2.42
CA ASP A 63 3.18 11.55 -1.00
C ASP A 63 1.87 10.80 -0.80
N ALA A 64 0.85 11.13 -1.59
CA ALA A 64 -0.42 10.41 -1.56
C ALA A 64 -0.20 8.93 -1.90
N SER A 65 0.55 8.65 -2.98
CA SER A 65 0.92 7.28 -3.38
C SER A 65 1.68 6.55 -2.28
N TYR A 66 2.65 7.21 -1.64
CA TYR A 66 3.39 6.64 -0.52
C TYR A 66 2.46 6.29 0.66
N CYS A 67 1.57 7.20 1.05
CA CYS A 67 0.61 6.96 2.13
C CYS A 67 -0.26 5.72 1.85
N PHE A 68 -0.85 5.63 0.66
CA PHE A 68 -1.69 4.49 0.28
C PHE A 68 -0.90 3.18 0.28
N ALA A 69 0.29 3.18 -0.31
CA ALA A 69 1.14 1.99 -0.37
C ALA A 69 1.60 1.54 1.03
N TYR A 70 2.00 2.48 1.89
CA TYR A 70 2.47 2.17 3.24
C TYR A 70 1.36 1.52 4.08
N ILE A 71 0.17 2.15 4.13
CA ILE A 71 -0.96 1.64 4.93
C ILE A 71 -1.45 0.29 4.40
N THR A 72 -1.53 0.13 3.07
CA THR A 72 -1.90 -1.14 2.44
C THR A 72 -0.87 -2.22 2.76
N GLY A 73 0.43 -1.91 2.70
CA GLY A 73 1.50 -2.85 3.02
C GLY A 73 1.47 -3.33 4.48
N VAL A 74 1.17 -2.44 5.43
CA VAL A 74 0.96 -2.83 6.83
C VAL A 74 -0.24 -3.76 6.97
N HIS A 75 -1.37 -3.41 6.36
CA HIS A 75 -2.57 -4.26 6.35
C HIS A 75 -2.30 -5.66 5.76
N ASP A 76 -1.61 -5.72 4.63
CA ASP A 76 -1.31 -6.99 3.96
C ASP A 76 -0.34 -7.84 4.77
N THR A 77 0.63 -7.21 5.44
CA THR A 77 1.56 -7.89 6.36
C THR A 77 0.81 -8.49 7.56
N VAL A 78 -0.11 -7.74 8.17
CA VAL A 78 -0.95 -8.28 9.25
C VAL A 78 -1.77 -9.45 8.74
N ARG A 79 -2.43 -9.34 7.60
CA ARG A 79 -3.20 -10.46 7.02
C ARG A 79 -2.35 -11.71 6.76
N ALA A 80 -1.11 -11.52 6.30
CA ALA A 80 -0.18 -12.63 6.14
C ALA A 80 0.17 -13.29 7.47
N TYR A 81 0.40 -12.50 8.53
CA TYR A 81 0.63 -13.02 9.88
C TYR A 81 -0.61 -13.67 10.50
N GLU A 82 -1.80 -13.15 10.26
CA GLU A 82 -3.04 -13.77 10.73
C GLU A 82 -3.22 -15.17 10.13
N ALA A 83 -2.89 -15.32 8.84
CA ALA A 83 -2.92 -16.60 8.16
C ALA A 83 -1.83 -17.57 8.67
N TRP A 84 -0.61 -17.06 8.92
CA TRP A 84 0.51 -17.87 9.39
C TRP A 84 0.34 -18.34 10.84
N LEU A 85 -0.14 -17.45 11.72
CA LEU A 85 -0.27 -17.70 13.16
C LEU A 85 -1.64 -18.25 13.55
N ASN A 86 -2.61 -18.28 12.61
CA ASN A 86 -4.01 -18.62 12.86
C ASN A 86 -4.62 -17.80 14.02
N GLN A 87 -4.28 -16.52 14.08
CA GLN A 87 -4.78 -15.55 15.06
C GLN A 87 -5.28 -14.33 14.30
N ARG A 88 -6.48 -13.83 14.63
CA ARG A 88 -7.06 -12.68 13.93
C ARG A 88 -6.90 -11.42 14.77
N GLU A 89 -6.22 -10.42 14.20
CA GLU A 89 -5.95 -9.12 14.80
C GLU A 89 -7.13 -8.16 14.59
N PHE A 90 -7.72 -8.15 13.39
CA PHE A 90 -8.89 -7.34 13.05
C PHE A 90 -9.77 -7.93 11.93
N CYS A 91 -10.99 -7.42 11.80
CA CYS A 91 -12.03 -7.98 10.93
C CYS A 91 -12.37 -7.02 9.78
N VAL A 92 -11.41 -6.85 8.87
CA VAL A 92 -11.57 -6.02 7.67
C VAL A 92 -12.44 -6.74 6.63
N PRO A 93 -13.36 -6.05 5.91
CA PRO A 93 -14.12 -6.64 4.82
C PRO A 93 -13.23 -7.24 3.73
N ARG A 94 -13.70 -8.29 3.04
CA ARG A 94 -12.94 -8.98 1.98
C ARG A 94 -12.39 -8.03 0.90
N HIS A 95 -13.15 -6.98 0.59
CA HIS A 95 -12.79 -5.93 -0.35
C HIS A 95 -12.89 -4.58 0.36
N VAL A 96 -11.79 -4.15 0.97
CA VAL A 96 -11.67 -2.81 1.55
C VAL A 96 -10.98 -1.88 0.55
N PRO A 97 -11.57 -0.72 0.23
CA PRO A 97 -10.87 0.32 -0.52
C PRO A 97 -9.64 0.81 0.25
N GLN A 98 -8.52 1.07 -0.44
CA GLN A 98 -7.33 1.69 0.18
C GLN A 98 -7.66 3.06 0.82
N GLY A 99 -8.64 3.77 0.24
CA GLY A 99 -9.21 5.00 0.79
C GLY A 99 -9.73 4.85 2.22
N ASP A 100 -10.42 3.75 2.50
CA ASP A 100 -11.02 3.51 3.81
C ASP A 100 -9.96 3.17 4.86
N LEU A 101 -8.91 2.43 4.47
CA LEU A 101 -7.76 2.16 5.34
C LEU A 101 -7.00 3.46 5.69
N ARG A 102 -6.78 4.33 4.69
CA ARG A 102 -6.19 5.66 4.91
C ARG A 102 -7.05 6.50 5.85
N GLN A 103 -8.37 6.51 5.63
CA GLN A 103 -9.28 7.30 6.45
C GLN A 103 -9.30 6.82 7.90
N ALA A 104 -9.28 5.49 8.13
CA ALA A 104 -9.18 4.92 9.48
C ALA A 104 -7.96 5.42 10.25
N PHE A 105 -6.79 5.48 9.59
CA PHE A 105 -5.56 5.99 10.17
C PHE A 105 -5.62 7.50 10.49
N ILE A 106 -6.15 8.31 9.56
CA ILE A 106 -6.28 9.76 9.75
C ILE A 106 -7.27 10.08 10.88
N ASP A 107 -8.42 9.40 10.90
CA ASP A 107 -9.44 9.56 11.94
C ASP A 107 -8.88 9.18 13.32
N TYR A 108 -8.15 8.06 13.41
CA TYR A 108 -7.49 7.65 14.65
C TYR A 108 -6.55 8.74 15.20
N LEU A 109 -5.66 9.28 14.36
CA LEU A 109 -4.70 10.29 14.79
C LEU A 109 -5.33 11.66 15.06
N ARG A 110 -6.48 11.96 14.47
CA ARG A 110 -7.28 13.13 14.86
C ARG A 110 -7.75 12.98 16.31
N ASP A 111 -8.20 11.79 16.68
CA ASP A 111 -8.77 11.52 18.00
C ASP A 111 -7.68 11.21 19.05
N LYS A 112 -6.48 10.83 18.61
CA LYS A 112 -5.31 10.43 19.44
C LYS A 112 -4.02 11.16 19.01
N PRO A 113 -3.93 12.48 19.19
CA PRO A 113 -2.76 13.25 18.76
C PRO A 113 -1.46 12.92 19.52
N SER A 114 -1.55 12.32 20.71
CA SER A 114 -0.39 11.82 21.48
C SER A 114 0.41 10.77 20.72
N ASP A 115 -0.21 10.08 19.77
CA ASP A 115 0.37 8.92 19.10
C ASP A 115 1.14 9.32 17.83
N LEU A 116 1.19 10.61 17.51
CA LEU A 116 1.93 11.13 16.35
C LEU A 116 3.44 10.79 16.40
N SER A 117 4.03 10.68 17.59
CA SER A 117 5.42 10.27 17.76
C SER A 117 5.64 8.76 17.72
N GLY A 118 4.56 7.96 17.70
CA GLY A 118 4.63 6.51 17.61
C GLY A 118 5.14 6.03 16.25
N GLU A 119 5.60 4.78 16.20
CA GLU A 119 6.01 4.13 14.95
C GLU A 119 4.80 3.94 14.03
N ALA A 120 4.94 4.30 12.76
CA ALA A 120 3.82 4.41 11.83
C ALA A 120 3.08 3.09 11.61
N ALA A 121 3.77 1.97 11.42
CA ALA A 121 3.13 0.67 11.22
C ALA A 121 2.29 0.26 12.44
N SER A 122 2.86 0.40 13.64
CA SER A 122 2.20 0.11 14.91
C SER A 122 0.92 0.92 15.09
N VAL A 123 0.98 2.23 14.81
CA VAL A 123 -0.21 3.10 14.89
C VAL A 123 -1.24 2.75 13.82
N VAL A 124 -0.82 2.38 12.60
CA VAL A 124 -1.74 1.88 11.57
C VAL A 124 -2.46 0.62 12.06
N VAL A 125 -1.75 -0.36 12.64
CA VAL A 125 -2.37 -1.58 13.18
C VAL A 125 -3.42 -1.24 14.25
N VAL A 126 -3.10 -0.36 15.20
CA VAL A 126 -4.05 0.06 16.25
C VAL A 126 -5.26 0.76 15.64
N ALA A 127 -5.05 1.68 14.69
CA ALA A 127 -6.14 2.39 14.02
C ALA A 127 -7.08 1.41 13.29
N LEU A 128 -6.52 0.43 12.57
CA LEU A 128 -7.30 -0.59 11.87
C LEU A 128 -8.03 -1.51 12.85
N LYS A 129 -7.40 -1.88 13.97
CA LYS A 129 -8.02 -2.69 15.02
C LYS A 129 -9.23 -2.03 15.64
N ILE A 130 -9.15 -0.73 15.91
CA ILE A 130 -10.27 0.05 16.45
C ILE A 130 -11.37 0.20 15.39
N ARG A 131 -11.01 0.54 14.15
CA ARG A 131 -11.99 0.75 13.06
C ARG A 131 -12.72 -0.53 12.68
N TYR A 132 -12.01 -1.66 12.66
CA TYR A 132 -12.47 -2.96 12.19
C TYR A 132 -12.44 -4.00 13.31
N ALA A 133 -12.91 -3.62 14.50
CA ALA A 133 -12.96 -4.52 15.64
C ALA A 133 -13.75 -5.79 15.29
N CYS A 134 -13.18 -6.96 15.62
CA CYS A 134 -13.86 -8.22 15.48
C CYS A 134 -14.99 -8.33 16.51
N GLY A 135 -16.25 -8.29 16.06
CA GLY A 135 -17.39 -8.55 16.94
C GLY A 135 -17.45 -10.01 17.37
N SER A 136 -17.88 -10.26 18.61
CA SER A 136 -18.36 -11.56 19.07
C SER A 136 -19.84 -11.75 18.69
N GLY A 137 -20.20 -11.72 17.41
CA GLY A 137 -21.59 -11.92 16.97
C GLY A 137 -21.87 -11.58 15.50
N PRO A 138 -22.93 -12.16 14.89
CA PRO A 138 -23.07 -12.23 13.44
C PRO A 138 -23.48 -10.90 12.81
N ARG A 139 -22.73 -10.51 11.77
CA ARG A 139 -23.00 -9.42 10.80
C ARG A 139 -22.75 -8.01 11.31
N GLY A 140 -21.51 -7.56 11.11
CA GLY A 140 -21.27 -6.17 10.73
C GLY A 140 -21.90 -5.95 9.35
N THR A 141 -23.09 -5.36 9.31
CA THR A 141 -23.65 -4.85 8.06
C THR A 141 -22.69 -3.77 7.54
N PRO A 142 -22.21 -3.86 6.29
CA PRO A 142 -21.45 -2.78 5.67
C PRO A 142 -22.24 -1.47 5.76
N PRO A 143 -21.61 -0.32 6.03
CA PRO A 143 -22.30 0.97 5.99
C PRO A 143 -22.94 1.15 4.61
N ALA A 144 -24.23 1.49 4.60
CA ALA A 144 -24.98 1.69 3.37
C ALA A 144 -24.34 2.80 2.51
N PRO A 145 -24.30 2.65 1.16
CA PRO A 145 -23.76 3.69 0.30
C PRO A 145 -24.60 4.97 0.43
N SER A 146 -23.93 6.08 0.79
CA SER A 146 -24.51 7.42 0.83
C SER A 146 -25.06 7.78 -0.56
N ARG A 147 -26.38 7.76 -0.72
CA ARG A 147 -27.03 8.35 -1.90
C ARG A 147 -27.00 9.86 -1.75
N SER A 148 -25.99 10.48 -2.37
CA SER A 148 -26.00 11.91 -2.64
C SER A 148 -27.16 12.22 -3.59
N GLY A 149 -28.28 12.66 -3.03
CA GLY A 149 -29.39 13.23 -3.78
C GLY A 149 -28.91 14.51 -4.47
N LYS A 150 -28.93 14.50 -5.80
CA LYS A 150 -28.84 15.72 -6.62
C LYS A 150 -30.25 16.32 -6.70
N PRO A 151 -30.40 17.66 -6.60
CA PRO A 151 -31.71 18.33 -6.61
C PRO A 151 -32.50 18.08 -7.88
#